data_AF-A0A2I1CEB9-F1
#
_entry.id   AF-A0A2I1CEB9-F1
#
_cell.length_a   1.000
_cell.length_b   1.000
_cell.length_c   1.000
_cell.angle_alpha   90.00
_cell.angle_beta   90.00
_cell.angle_gamma   90.00
#
_symmetry.space_group_name_H-M   'P 1'
#
loop_
_entity.id
_entity.type
_entity.pdbx_description
1 polymer ?
#
loop_
_entity_poly.entity_id
_entity_poly.type
_entity_poly.pdbx_seq_one_letter_code
_entity_poly.pdbx_strand_id
1 'polypeptide(L)'
;MPYLTLGEHDPKHPKKRTLSGVKQSGDDNLIGRRDSRHVAHVPLTLDQYYYPGISDTSYRDDHQVFSKYLEEHHEKPVSSTNRSKKKQILMVDQLWIWIIDDQSVITSTSQRHEESSTVPPRDARDSSMSTLLQHVLNDIAYGESRGRSERPTSVNAVMQLVLGAATGFFIEKCVQLADGTFKGPLEVFRESIRDVANRETELFQNFLKDLKQEIKKRKARTERISSRSGRPSIRELPNNPHYIISEETELLDQIRDINDELHMLRSLAEDQEIVWNQAFAGMETQGRFSCTPTEIARDLDGMILEAEMTRDSVSVLL
;
A
#
# COMPACT_ATOMS: atom_id res chain seq x y z
N MET A 1 0.72 10.23 -16.38
CA MET A 1 0.90 10.43 -14.94
C MET A 1 0.60 9.13 -14.25
N PRO A 2 1.54 8.55 -13.50
CA PRO A 2 1.25 7.40 -12.65
C PRO A 2 0.31 7.82 -11.51
N TYR A 3 -0.65 6.97 -11.14
CA TYR A 3 -1.54 7.24 -10.02
C TYR A 3 -1.88 5.99 -9.21
N LEU A 4 -2.07 6.20 -7.91
CA LEU A 4 -2.36 5.14 -6.96
C LEU A 4 -3.80 4.67 -7.11
N THR A 5 -4.02 3.37 -6.99
CA THR A 5 -5.35 2.78 -7.04
C THR A 5 -5.42 1.46 -6.30
N LEU A 6 -6.60 0.84 -6.26
CA LEU A 6 -6.82 -0.50 -5.74
C LEU A 6 -6.93 -1.52 -6.85
N GLY A 7 -6.38 -2.71 -6.58
CA GLY A 7 -6.60 -3.89 -7.39
C GLY A 7 -6.68 -5.16 -6.53
N GLU A 8 -6.84 -6.27 -7.22
CA GLU A 8 -6.94 -7.59 -6.61
C GLU A 8 -5.73 -8.45 -7.00
N HIS A 9 -5.12 -9.11 -6.02
CA HIS A 9 -4.05 -10.09 -6.19
C HIS A 9 -4.55 -11.49 -5.84
N ASP A 10 -4.39 -12.47 -6.74
CA ASP A 10 -4.62 -13.89 -6.42
C ASP A 10 -3.27 -14.57 -6.15
N PRO A 11 -2.95 -14.92 -4.88
CA PRO A 11 -1.69 -15.56 -4.54
C PRO A 11 -1.54 -16.97 -5.14
N LYS A 12 -2.64 -17.63 -5.55
CA LYS A 12 -2.57 -18.95 -6.23
C LYS A 12 -2.20 -18.84 -7.70
N HIS A 13 -2.45 -17.70 -8.31
CA HIS A 13 -2.21 -17.43 -9.71
C HIS A 13 -1.50 -16.07 -9.88
N PRO A 14 -0.25 -15.94 -9.38
CA PRO A 14 0.49 -14.70 -9.51
C PRO A 14 0.65 -14.37 -10.99
N LYS A 15 0.14 -13.21 -11.40
CA LYS A 15 0.25 -12.70 -12.76
C LYS A 15 1.72 -12.36 -13.01
N LYS A 16 2.49 -13.35 -13.49
CA LYS A 16 3.87 -13.12 -13.91
C LYS A 16 3.88 -12.05 -14.99
N ARG A 17 4.83 -11.12 -14.87
CA ARG A 17 5.09 -10.10 -15.87
C ARG A 17 5.38 -10.81 -17.19
N THR A 18 4.36 -10.90 -18.05
CA THR A 18 4.51 -11.55 -19.35
C THR A 18 5.18 -10.52 -20.25
N LEU A 19 6.51 -10.39 -20.12
CA LEU A 19 7.31 -9.91 -21.22
C LEU A 19 6.99 -10.85 -22.39
N SER A 20 6.41 -10.33 -23.45
CA SER A 20 6.12 -11.06 -24.68
C SER A 20 7.44 -11.45 -25.37
N GLY A 21 8.15 -12.42 -24.79
CA GLY A 21 9.25 -13.14 -25.41
C GLY A 21 8.68 -14.32 -26.18
N VAL A 22 8.43 -14.12 -27.48
CA VAL A 22 8.03 -15.20 -28.38
C VAL A 22 9.17 -16.22 -28.48
N LYS A 23 8.87 -17.49 -28.15
CA LYS A 23 9.65 -18.63 -28.63
C LYS A 23 9.58 -18.63 -30.15
N GLN A 24 10.71 -18.38 -30.81
CA GLN A 24 10.83 -18.61 -32.25
C GLN A 24 10.74 -20.11 -32.52
N SER A 25 9.60 -20.55 -33.05
CA SER A 25 9.53 -21.75 -33.88
C SER A 25 9.37 -21.23 -35.30
N GLY A 26 10.38 -21.47 -36.14
CA GLY A 26 10.34 -21.11 -37.54
C GLY A 26 9.23 -21.86 -38.25
N ASP A 27 8.41 -21.13 -38.99
CA ASP A 27 7.96 -21.59 -40.29
C ASP A 27 7.67 -20.36 -41.17
N ASP A 28 8.28 -20.38 -42.35
CA ASP A 28 8.18 -19.35 -43.39
C ASP A 28 6.74 -19.31 -43.92
N ASN A 29 6.08 -18.16 -43.85
CA ASN A 29 5.13 -17.73 -44.86
C ASN A 29 4.90 -16.21 -44.76
N LEU A 30 5.58 -15.51 -45.67
CA LEU A 30 5.41 -14.09 -45.95
C LEU A 30 4.05 -13.88 -46.63
N ILE A 31 3.11 -13.22 -45.95
CA ILE A 31 2.12 -12.23 -46.46
C ILE A 31 1.12 -11.94 -45.32
N GLY A 32 1.07 -10.69 -44.85
CA GLY A 32 -0.17 -10.12 -44.33
C GLY A 32 -0.47 -10.16 -42.83
N ARG A 33 0.52 -10.16 -41.92
CA ARG A 33 0.22 -9.97 -40.48
C ARG A 33 1.13 -8.92 -39.85
N ARG A 34 0.78 -7.64 -40.03
CA ARG A 34 1.05 -6.65 -38.97
C ARG A 34 0.17 -7.07 -37.79
N ASP A 35 0.63 -8.05 -37.01
CA ASP A 35 0.22 -8.12 -35.61
C ASP A 35 0.75 -6.82 -35.01
N SER A 36 -0.10 -5.79 -35.00
CA SER A 36 0.00 -4.70 -34.04
C SER A 36 0.05 -5.41 -32.70
N ARG A 37 1.27 -5.60 -32.15
CA ARG A 37 1.45 -6.07 -30.79
C ARG A 37 0.50 -5.24 -29.96
N HIS A 38 -0.54 -5.85 -29.40
CA HIS A 38 -1.50 -5.17 -28.55
C HIS A 38 -0.70 -4.71 -27.33
N VAL A 39 -0.22 -3.47 -27.36
CA VAL A 39 0.44 -2.83 -26.22
C VAL A 39 -0.70 -2.32 -25.35
N ALA A 40 -1.25 -3.21 -24.54
CA ALA A 40 -2.16 -2.83 -23.47
C ALA A 40 -1.32 -2.36 -22.28
N HIS A 41 -1.54 -1.13 -21.83
CA HIS A 41 -1.02 -0.67 -20.56
C HIS A 41 -1.88 -1.25 -19.45
N VAL A 42 -1.29 -2.12 -18.63
CA VAL A 42 -1.98 -2.76 -17.50
C VAL A 42 -1.51 -2.13 -16.18
N PRO A 43 -2.38 -2.11 -15.15
CA PRO A 43 -1.98 -1.73 -13.80
C PRO A 43 -0.74 -2.51 -13.32
N LEU A 44 0.18 -1.83 -12.64
CA LEU A 44 1.35 -2.46 -12.00
C LEU A 44 1.12 -2.55 -10.50
N THR A 45 1.70 -3.55 -9.82
CA THR A 45 1.80 -3.49 -8.35
C THR A 45 2.82 -2.43 -7.93
N LEU A 46 2.82 -2.01 -6.66
CA LEU A 46 3.83 -1.05 -6.15
C LEU A 46 5.26 -1.54 -6.44
N ASP A 47 5.52 -2.81 -6.18
CA ASP A 47 6.82 -3.44 -6.43
C ASP A 47 7.21 -3.47 -7.91
N GLN A 48 6.27 -3.81 -8.79
CA GLN A 48 6.52 -3.83 -10.24
C GLN A 48 6.80 -2.43 -10.79
N TYR A 49 6.16 -1.42 -10.22
CA TYR A 49 6.39 -0.02 -10.56
C TYR A 49 7.75 0.46 -10.08
N TYR A 50 8.09 0.25 -8.81
CA TYR A 50 9.31 0.78 -8.21
C TYR A 50 10.58 -0.01 -8.59
N TYR A 51 10.48 -1.33 -8.74
CA TYR A 51 11.61 -2.21 -9.04
C TYR A 51 11.49 -2.84 -10.43
N PRO A 52 11.72 -2.08 -11.52
CA PRO A 52 11.53 -2.57 -12.88
C PRO A 52 12.46 -3.74 -13.27
N GLY A 53 13.56 -3.94 -12.53
CA GLY A 53 14.50 -5.03 -12.73
C GLY A 53 14.13 -6.35 -12.02
N ILE A 54 13.16 -6.35 -11.11
CA ILE A 54 12.72 -7.56 -10.41
C ILE A 54 11.72 -8.31 -11.29
N SER A 55 11.96 -9.61 -11.48
CA SER A 55 11.14 -10.47 -12.35
C SER A 55 9.97 -11.12 -11.63
N ASP A 56 10.11 -11.38 -10.33
CA ASP A 56 9.08 -11.97 -9.48
C ASP A 56 8.87 -11.10 -8.24
N THR A 57 7.70 -10.45 -8.20
CA THR A 57 7.25 -9.62 -7.09
C THR A 57 6.19 -10.32 -6.25
N SER A 58 5.82 -11.57 -6.57
CA SER A 58 4.64 -12.24 -5.99
C SER A 58 4.67 -12.32 -4.47
N TYR A 59 5.84 -12.60 -3.88
CA TYR A 59 5.98 -12.59 -2.42
C TYR A 59 5.70 -11.20 -1.83
N ARG A 60 6.24 -10.13 -2.42
CA ARG A 60 6.06 -8.76 -1.93
C ARG A 60 4.63 -8.27 -2.14
N ASP A 61 4.06 -8.59 -3.30
CA ASP A 61 2.67 -8.30 -3.62
C ASP A 61 1.70 -9.00 -2.64
N ASP A 62 2.00 -10.22 -2.21
CA ASP A 62 1.19 -10.98 -1.23
C ASP A 62 1.34 -10.47 0.22
N HIS A 63 2.44 -9.77 0.51
CA HIS A 63 2.80 -9.28 1.85
C HIS A 63 2.72 -7.76 1.97
N GLN A 64 2.02 -7.11 1.04
CA GLN A 64 1.87 -5.66 1.06
C GLN A 64 1.25 -5.19 2.38
N VAL A 65 1.80 -4.13 2.97
CA VAL A 65 1.36 -3.54 4.26
C VAL A 65 -0.15 -3.27 4.24
N PHE A 66 -0.63 -2.70 3.13
CA PHE A 66 -2.04 -2.41 2.96
C PHE A 66 -2.92 -3.67 3.05
N SER A 67 -2.52 -4.77 2.39
CA SER A 67 -3.26 -6.04 2.45
C SER A 67 -3.23 -6.66 3.84
N LYS A 68 -2.05 -6.67 4.49
CA LYS A 68 -1.90 -7.18 5.86
C LYS A 68 -2.83 -6.45 6.83
N TYR A 69 -2.83 -5.11 6.78
CA TYR A 69 -3.70 -4.29 7.61
C TYR A 69 -5.19 -4.62 7.40
N LEU A 70 -5.63 -4.77 6.13
CA LEU A 70 -7.02 -5.14 5.85
C LEU A 70 -7.37 -6.53 6.42
N GLU A 71 -6.47 -7.51 6.30
CA GLU A 71 -6.70 -8.86 6.84
C GLU A 71 -6.84 -8.89 8.37
N GLU A 72 -6.12 -8.01 9.06
CA GLU A 72 -6.18 -7.88 10.52
C GLU A 72 -7.47 -7.18 10.98
N HIS A 73 -7.99 -6.24 10.19
CA HIS A 73 -9.13 -5.39 10.54
C HIS A 73 -10.47 -5.77 9.87
N HIS A 74 -10.49 -6.78 8.98
CA HIS A 74 -11.74 -7.38 8.51
C HIS A 74 -12.15 -8.55 9.42
N GLU A 75 -13.42 -8.59 9.84
CA GLU A 75 -13.99 -9.76 10.52
C GLU A 75 -13.79 -11.00 9.63
N LYS A 76 -13.16 -12.05 10.17
CA LYS A 76 -13.10 -13.35 9.50
C LYS A 76 -14.53 -13.79 9.18
N PRO A 77 -14.94 -13.92 7.91
CA PRO A 77 -16.30 -14.33 7.61
C PRO A 77 -16.51 -15.73 8.21
N VAL A 78 -17.49 -15.82 9.11
CA VAL A 78 -18.00 -17.07 9.64
C VAL A 78 -18.50 -17.87 8.44
N SER A 79 -17.76 -18.92 8.08
CA SER A 79 -17.91 -19.76 6.88
C SER A 79 -17.54 -19.09 5.54
N SER A 80 -16.38 -19.47 4.99
CA SER A 80 -16.17 -19.40 3.54
C SER A 80 -15.28 -20.56 3.10
N THR A 81 -15.90 -21.43 2.31
CA THR A 81 -15.31 -22.58 1.63
C THR A 81 -14.19 -22.14 0.68
N ASN A 82 -12.99 -22.71 0.83
CA ASN A 82 -11.88 -22.99 -0.12
C ASN A 82 -11.72 -22.24 -1.48
N ARG A 83 -12.33 -21.08 -1.73
CA ARG A 83 -11.98 -20.19 -2.84
C ARG A 83 -10.75 -19.39 -2.42
N SER A 84 -9.74 -19.26 -3.29
CA SER A 84 -8.67 -18.29 -3.09
C SER A 84 -9.32 -16.93 -2.82
N LYS A 85 -9.16 -16.40 -1.61
CA LYS A 85 -9.57 -15.02 -1.34
C LYS A 85 -8.53 -14.16 -2.05
N LYS A 86 -8.97 -13.46 -3.09
CA LYS A 86 -8.16 -12.41 -3.69
C LYS A 86 -7.87 -11.36 -2.62
N LYS A 87 -6.62 -10.95 -2.50
CA LYS A 87 -6.20 -9.89 -1.58
C LYS A 87 -6.34 -8.55 -2.27
N GLN A 88 -6.79 -7.55 -1.53
CA GLN A 88 -6.85 -6.20 -2.04
C GLN A 88 -5.48 -5.53 -1.84
N ILE A 89 -4.88 -5.08 -2.94
CA ILE A 89 -3.54 -4.45 -2.97
C ILE A 89 -3.62 -3.05 -3.57
N LEU A 90 -2.69 -2.19 -3.17
CA LEU A 90 -2.36 -0.95 -3.84
C LEU A 90 -1.61 -1.26 -5.15
N MET A 91 -2.07 -0.59 -6.21
CA MET A 91 -1.53 -0.68 -7.56
C MET A 91 -1.26 0.72 -8.12
N VAL A 92 -0.46 0.78 -9.17
CA VAL A 92 -0.14 1.98 -9.92
C VAL A 92 -0.71 1.85 -11.32
N ASP A 93 -1.70 2.68 -11.61
CA ASP A 93 -2.23 2.89 -12.96
C ASP A 93 -1.51 4.06 -13.64
N GLN A 94 -1.68 4.17 -14.94
CA GLN A 94 -1.20 5.28 -15.76
C GLN A 94 -2.36 6.05 -16.36
N LEU A 95 -2.34 7.38 -16.23
CA LEU A 95 -3.29 8.32 -16.80
C LEU A 95 -2.65 9.15 -17.91
N TRP A 96 -3.34 9.27 -19.04
CA TRP A 96 -3.00 10.18 -20.13
C TRP A 96 -4.14 11.18 -20.36
N ILE A 97 -3.78 12.43 -20.62
CA ILE A 97 -4.71 13.53 -20.90
C ILE A 97 -4.19 14.28 -22.13
N TRP A 98 -5.07 14.53 -23.09
CA TRP A 98 -4.81 15.37 -24.25
C TRP A 98 -5.90 16.44 -24.35
N ILE A 99 -5.49 17.71 -24.30
CA ILE A 99 -6.38 18.83 -24.63
C ILE A 99 -6.25 19.05 -26.14
N ILE A 100 -7.35 18.80 -26.86
CA ILE A 100 -7.37 18.88 -28.33
C ILE A 100 -7.68 20.31 -28.78
N ASP A 101 -8.62 20.95 -28.09
CA ASP A 101 -9.05 22.33 -28.31
C ASP A 101 -9.67 22.90 -27.01
N ASP A 102 -10.23 24.10 -27.07
CA ASP A 102 -10.82 24.79 -25.91
C ASP A 102 -12.10 24.14 -25.36
N GLN A 103 -12.61 23.07 -26.00
CA GLN A 103 -13.86 22.39 -25.65
C GLN A 103 -13.71 20.87 -25.50
N SER A 104 -12.58 20.30 -25.92
CA SER A 104 -12.39 18.85 -26.05
C SER A 104 -11.16 18.35 -25.30
N VAL A 105 -11.39 17.44 -24.36
CA VAL A 105 -10.35 16.70 -23.64
C VAL A 105 -10.52 15.20 -23.92
N ILE A 106 -9.43 14.53 -24.27
CA ILE A 106 -9.36 13.07 -24.34
C ILE A 106 -8.58 12.58 -23.14
N THR A 107 -9.13 11.61 -22.41
CA THR A 107 -8.42 10.92 -21.32
C THR A 107 -8.34 9.43 -21.60
N SER A 108 -7.26 8.79 -21.12
CA SER A 108 -7.09 7.36 -21.18
C SER A 108 -6.44 6.87 -19.89
N THR A 109 -6.77 5.66 -19.46
CA THR A 109 -6.13 5.02 -18.30
C THR A 109 -5.79 3.56 -18.58
N SER A 110 -4.98 2.96 -17.72
CA SER A 110 -4.57 1.57 -17.79
C SER A 110 -5.78 0.62 -17.86
N GLN A 111 -5.67 -0.37 -18.74
CA GLN A 111 -6.71 -1.36 -18.97
C GLN A 111 -6.72 -2.37 -17.83
N ARG A 112 -7.81 -2.39 -17.07
CA ARG A 112 -8.10 -3.48 -16.14
C ARG A 112 -8.68 -4.65 -16.92
N HIS A 113 -8.03 -5.80 -16.81
CA HIS A 113 -8.61 -7.04 -17.31
C HIS A 113 -9.77 -7.44 -16.39
N GLU A 114 -10.99 -7.27 -16.86
CA GLU A 114 -12.13 -7.99 -16.31
C GLU A 114 -11.89 -9.47 -16.52
N GLU A 115 -11.52 -10.17 -15.45
CA GLU A 115 -11.63 -11.62 -15.44
C GLU A 115 -13.11 -11.93 -15.65
N SER A 116 -13.40 -12.65 -16.74
CA SER A 116 -14.75 -13.06 -17.13
C SER A 116 -15.47 -13.68 -15.95
N SER A 117 -16.22 -12.88 -15.21
CA SER A 117 -17.11 -13.40 -14.19
C SER A 117 -18.18 -14.18 -14.95
N THR A 118 -18.36 -15.45 -14.60
CA THR A 118 -19.41 -16.31 -15.14
C THR A 118 -20.81 -15.89 -14.63
N VAL A 119 -20.98 -14.64 -14.21
CA VAL A 119 -22.19 -14.08 -13.62
C VAL A 119 -22.88 -13.21 -14.67
N PRO A 120 -24.18 -13.40 -14.94
CA PRO A 120 -24.86 -12.69 -16.01
C PRO A 120 -24.89 -11.17 -15.77
N PRO A 121 -24.89 -10.36 -16.86
CA PRO A 121 -24.70 -8.92 -16.83
C PRO A 121 -26.01 -8.21 -16.46
N ARG A 122 -26.46 -8.36 -15.21
CA ARG A 122 -27.54 -7.51 -14.67
C ARG A 122 -27.03 -6.36 -13.82
N ASP A 123 -25.86 -6.51 -13.19
CA ASP A 123 -25.21 -5.47 -12.36
C ASP A 123 -23.79 -5.09 -12.85
N ALA A 124 -23.35 -5.65 -13.98
CA ALA A 124 -21.97 -5.52 -14.49
C ALA A 124 -21.58 -4.12 -15.03
N ARG A 125 -22.52 -3.17 -15.17
CA ARG A 125 -22.18 -1.81 -15.63
C ARG A 125 -21.42 -1.00 -14.59
N ASP A 126 -21.55 -1.33 -13.30
CA ASP A 126 -20.86 -0.63 -12.21
C ASP A 126 -19.46 -1.18 -11.90
N SER A 127 -19.15 -2.43 -12.28
CA SER A 127 -17.83 -3.07 -12.03
C SER A 127 -16.76 -2.76 -13.08
N SER A 128 -17.14 -2.31 -14.27
CA SER A 128 -16.23 -2.06 -15.40
C SER A 128 -15.55 -0.69 -15.35
N MET A 129 -16.13 0.24 -14.59
CA MET A 129 -15.67 1.62 -14.52
C MET A 129 -14.45 1.72 -13.60
N SER A 130 -13.34 2.27 -14.10
CA SER A 130 -12.19 2.54 -13.22
C SER A 130 -12.63 3.45 -12.08
N THR A 131 -12.11 3.20 -10.87
CA THR A 131 -12.43 4.00 -9.67
C THR A 131 -12.25 5.49 -9.92
N LEU A 132 -11.21 5.85 -10.71
CA LEU A 132 -10.96 7.20 -11.16
C LEU A 132 -12.10 7.78 -12.01
N LEU A 133 -12.59 7.04 -13.01
CA LEU A 133 -13.67 7.51 -13.88
C LEU A 133 -14.97 7.70 -13.09
N GLN A 134 -15.29 6.77 -12.17
CA GLN A 134 -16.45 6.91 -11.31
C GLN A 134 -16.34 8.14 -10.39
N HIS A 135 -15.16 8.39 -9.82
CA HIS A 135 -14.91 9.56 -8.98
C HIS A 135 -15.09 10.86 -9.77
N VAL A 136 -14.46 10.94 -10.94
CA VAL A 136 -14.56 12.09 -11.86
C VAL A 136 -16.01 12.35 -12.26
N LEU A 137 -16.76 11.33 -12.67
CA LEU A 137 -18.16 11.48 -13.06
C LEU A 137 -19.04 11.89 -11.88
N ASN A 138 -18.80 11.34 -10.70
CA ASN A 138 -19.52 11.71 -9.49
C ASN A 138 -19.27 13.18 -9.10
N ASP A 139 -18.04 13.67 -9.22
CA ASP A 139 -17.73 15.07 -8.92
C ASP A 139 -18.32 16.02 -9.97
N ILE A 140 -18.33 15.63 -11.25
CA ILE A 140 -19.03 16.41 -12.30
C ILE A 140 -20.54 16.48 -12.05
N ALA A 141 -21.14 15.37 -11.62
CA ALA A 141 -22.59 15.27 -11.44
C ALA A 141 -23.08 15.87 -10.12
N TYR A 142 -22.32 15.70 -9.03
CA TYR A 142 -22.75 15.98 -7.66
C TYR A 142 -21.78 16.84 -6.84
N GLY A 143 -20.63 17.23 -7.40
CA GLY A 143 -19.60 18.00 -6.67
C GLY A 143 -20.12 19.33 -6.12
N GLU A 144 -20.97 20.01 -6.90
CA GLU A 144 -21.58 21.29 -6.52
C GLU A 144 -22.58 21.13 -5.36
N SER A 145 -23.38 20.07 -5.39
CA SER A 145 -24.33 19.74 -4.30
C SER A 145 -23.63 19.30 -3.01
N ARG A 146 -22.38 18.83 -3.10
CA ARG A 146 -21.55 18.41 -1.96
C ARG A 146 -20.63 19.52 -1.44
N GLY A 147 -20.66 20.71 -2.05
CA GLY A 147 -19.75 21.80 -1.71
C GLY A 147 -18.27 21.46 -1.90
N ARG A 148 -17.95 20.47 -2.75
CA ARG A 148 -16.58 20.00 -2.99
C ARG A 148 -15.92 20.67 -4.20
N SER A 149 -16.70 20.96 -5.24
CA SER A 149 -16.20 21.55 -6.47
C SER A 149 -17.32 22.21 -7.27
N GLU A 150 -17.03 23.34 -7.90
CA GLU A 150 -17.90 23.89 -8.95
C GLU A 150 -17.90 22.96 -10.17
N ARG A 151 -19.02 22.89 -10.88
CA ARG A 151 -19.12 22.10 -12.11
C ARG A 151 -18.10 22.64 -13.12
N PRO A 152 -17.24 21.78 -13.72
CA PRO A 152 -16.20 22.25 -14.62
C PRO A 152 -16.81 22.89 -15.88
N THR A 153 -16.44 24.13 -16.16
CA THR A 153 -16.95 24.94 -17.29
C THR A 153 -15.95 25.10 -18.43
N SER A 154 -14.72 24.59 -18.28
CA SER A 154 -13.64 24.66 -19.27
C SER A 154 -12.84 23.37 -19.32
N VAL A 155 -12.11 23.14 -20.41
CA VAL A 155 -11.17 22.01 -20.54
C VAL A 155 -10.12 21.98 -19.45
N ASN A 156 -9.63 23.15 -19.01
CA ASN A 156 -8.70 23.27 -17.90
C ASN A 156 -9.33 22.85 -16.57
N ALA A 157 -10.60 23.21 -16.34
CA ALA A 157 -11.33 22.77 -15.14
C ALA A 157 -11.55 21.26 -15.14
N VAL A 158 -11.84 20.64 -16.29
CA VAL A 158 -11.94 19.19 -16.42
C VAL A 158 -10.58 18.53 -16.16
N MET A 159 -9.49 19.05 -16.73
CA MET A 159 -8.14 18.57 -16.47
C MET A 159 -7.78 18.64 -14.98
N GLN A 160 -8.07 19.77 -14.33
CA GLN A 160 -7.88 19.95 -12.88
C GLN A 160 -8.65 18.88 -12.09
N LEU A 161 -9.92 18.67 -12.41
CA LEU A 161 -10.75 17.68 -11.72
C LEU A 161 -10.21 16.24 -11.90
N VAL A 162 -9.81 15.86 -13.11
CA VAL A 162 -9.24 14.52 -13.39
C VAL A 162 -7.90 14.32 -12.68
N LEU A 163 -7.00 15.32 -12.71
CA LEU A 163 -5.72 15.25 -12.02
C LEU A 163 -5.91 15.21 -10.51
N GLY A 164 -6.81 16.03 -9.97
CA GLY A 164 -7.15 16.06 -8.54
C GLY A 164 -7.74 14.74 -8.04
N ALA A 165 -8.61 14.09 -8.83
CA ALA A 165 -9.12 12.77 -8.49
C ALA A 165 -8.01 11.69 -8.49
N ALA A 166 -7.08 11.76 -9.45
CA ALA A 166 -5.96 10.82 -9.54
C ALA A 166 -4.94 10.99 -8.40
N THR A 167 -4.65 12.22 -7.98
CA THR A 167 -3.74 12.48 -6.85
C THR A 167 -4.42 12.30 -5.49
N GLY A 168 -5.73 12.53 -5.41
CA GLY A 168 -6.50 12.43 -4.18
C GLY A 168 -6.59 11.03 -3.57
N PHE A 169 -6.24 9.98 -4.33
CA PHE A 169 -6.42 8.60 -3.90
C PHE A 169 -5.66 8.24 -2.62
N PHE A 170 -4.53 8.89 -2.34
CA PHE A 170 -3.76 8.71 -1.10
C PHE A 170 -4.57 8.99 0.19
N ILE A 171 -5.54 9.89 0.09
CA ILE A 171 -6.37 10.37 1.21
C ILE A 171 -7.81 9.86 1.06
N GLU A 172 -8.19 9.42 -0.13
CA GLU A 172 -9.54 8.93 -0.39
C GLU A 172 -9.86 7.74 0.50
N LYS A 173 -11.02 7.84 1.17
CA LYS A 173 -11.58 6.82 2.04
C LYS A 173 -12.11 5.65 1.22
N CYS A 174 -11.20 4.80 0.77
CA CYS A 174 -11.47 3.76 -0.23
C CYS A 174 -11.76 2.38 0.37
N VAL A 175 -11.50 2.17 1.67
CA VAL A 175 -11.77 0.87 2.33
C VAL A 175 -12.59 1.04 3.58
N GLN A 176 -13.59 0.17 3.72
CA GLN A 176 -14.43 0.04 4.91
C GLN A 176 -13.90 -1.09 5.80
N LEU A 177 -13.62 -0.79 7.06
CA LEU A 177 -13.19 -1.78 8.05
C LEU A 177 -14.39 -2.42 8.76
N ALA A 178 -14.13 -3.46 9.56
CA ALA A 178 -15.17 -4.17 10.31
C ALA A 178 -15.94 -3.27 11.30
N ASP A 179 -15.29 -2.24 11.83
CA ASP A 179 -15.90 -1.26 12.73
C ASP A 179 -16.80 -0.24 12.01
N GLY A 180 -16.92 -0.34 10.69
CA GLY A 180 -17.71 0.54 9.84
C GLY A 180 -17.00 1.86 9.50
N THR A 181 -15.77 2.07 9.97
CA THR A 181 -14.97 3.24 9.60
C THR A 181 -14.41 3.08 8.19
N PHE A 182 -14.19 4.21 7.52
CA PHE A 182 -13.53 4.23 6.23
C PHE A 182 -12.17 4.91 6.34
N LYS A 183 -11.14 4.25 5.80
CA LYS A 183 -9.75 4.72 5.81
C LYS A 183 -9.20 4.84 4.40
N GLY A 184 -8.27 5.78 4.25
CA GLY A 184 -7.45 5.92 3.05
C GLY A 184 -6.07 5.29 3.21
N PRO A 185 -5.31 5.15 2.12
CA PRO A 185 -3.97 4.56 2.15
C PRO A 185 -3.04 5.19 3.20
N LEU A 186 -2.91 6.51 3.27
CA LEU A 186 -2.01 7.15 4.24
C LEU A 186 -2.41 6.88 5.71
N GLU A 187 -3.71 6.78 5.99
CA GLU A 187 -4.21 6.47 7.33
C GLU A 187 -3.86 5.03 7.72
N VAL A 188 -4.00 4.08 6.80
CA VAL A 188 -3.61 2.68 7.00
C VAL A 188 -2.13 2.56 7.36
N PHE A 189 -1.25 3.22 6.62
CA PHE A 189 0.18 3.19 6.90
C PHE A 189 0.51 3.86 8.25
N ARG A 190 -0.14 4.98 8.58
CA ARG A 190 0.08 5.68 9.85
C ARG A 190 -0.32 4.82 11.05
N GLU A 191 -1.41 4.06 10.92
CA GLU A 191 -1.82 3.13 11.96
C GLU A 191 -0.91 1.91 12.03
N SER A 192 -0.46 1.39 10.90
CA SER A 192 0.52 0.29 10.87
C SER A 192 1.83 0.67 11.59
N ILE A 193 2.34 1.89 11.39
CA ILE A 193 3.51 2.41 12.13
C ILE A 193 3.21 2.47 13.63
N ARG A 194 2.05 3.04 13.99
CA ARG A 194 1.62 3.18 15.39
C ARG A 194 1.50 1.82 16.07
N ASP A 195 0.99 0.80 15.39
CA ASP A 195 0.82 -0.53 15.96
C ASP A 195 2.18 -1.19 16.24
N VAL A 196 3.14 -1.05 15.32
CA VAL A 196 4.51 -1.51 15.54
C VAL A 196 5.17 -0.76 16.71
N ALA A 197 5.03 0.57 16.78
CA ALA A 197 5.57 1.38 17.86
C ALA A 197 4.96 1.01 19.23
N ASN A 198 3.65 0.77 19.28
CA ASN A 198 2.97 0.31 20.51
C ASN A 198 3.49 -1.06 20.95
N ARG A 199 3.64 -2.00 20.01
CA ARG A 199 4.10 -3.35 20.31
C ARG A 199 5.57 -3.38 20.72
N GLU A 200 6.41 -2.54 20.12
CA GLU A 200 7.78 -2.27 20.59
C GLU A 200 7.78 -1.84 22.06
N THR A 201 6.93 -0.89 22.42
CA THR A 201 6.85 -0.37 23.79
C THR A 201 6.39 -1.45 24.77
N GLU A 202 5.46 -2.32 24.36
CA GLU A 202 5.02 -3.47 25.16
C GLU A 202 6.16 -4.47 25.40
N LEU A 203 6.93 -4.81 24.35
CA LEU A 203 8.10 -5.69 24.47
C LEU A 203 9.14 -5.10 25.43
N PHE A 204 9.44 -3.81 25.30
CA PHE A 204 10.38 -3.13 26.19
C PHE A 204 9.91 -3.15 27.65
N GLN A 205 8.62 -2.90 27.90
CA GLN A 205 8.06 -2.95 29.25
C GLN A 205 8.11 -4.36 29.85
N ASN A 206 7.83 -5.38 29.04
CA ASN A 206 7.93 -6.78 29.45
C ASN A 206 9.38 -7.15 29.80
N PHE A 207 10.33 -6.75 28.96
CA PHE A 207 11.76 -6.91 29.23
C PHE A 207 12.18 -6.25 30.55
N LEU A 208 11.79 -4.99 30.78
CA LEU A 208 12.09 -4.29 32.04
C LEU A 208 11.47 -4.98 33.26
N LYS A 209 10.25 -5.49 33.13
CA LYS A 209 9.54 -6.21 34.20
C LYS A 209 10.27 -7.51 34.55
N ASP A 210 10.69 -8.27 33.56
CA ASP A 210 11.39 -9.54 33.73
C ASP A 210 12.79 -9.34 34.31
N LEU A 211 13.52 -8.33 33.84
CA LEU A 211 14.82 -7.95 34.39
C LEU A 211 14.71 -7.59 35.89
N LYS A 212 13.69 -6.80 36.27
CA LYS A 212 13.43 -6.45 37.68
C LYS A 212 13.09 -7.69 38.52
N GLN A 213 12.31 -8.63 37.99
CA GLN A 213 12.00 -9.87 38.68
C GLN A 213 13.23 -10.75 38.87
N GLU A 214 14.09 -10.87 37.85
CA GLU A 214 15.32 -11.64 37.92
C GLU A 214 16.30 -11.05 38.93
N ILE A 215 16.47 -9.72 38.96
CA ILE A 215 17.28 -9.04 39.98
C ILE A 215 16.75 -9.35 41.40
N LYS A 216 15.43 -9.32 41.60
CA LYS A 216 14.81 -9.68 42.90
C LYS A 216 15.07 -11.14 43.27
N LYS A 217 14.91 -12.07 42.32
CA LYS A 217 15.19 -13.51 42.52
C LYS A 217 16.65 -13.75 42.91
N ARG A 218 17.60 -13.07 42.25
CA ARG A 218 19.03 -13.16 42.57
C ARG A 218 19.35 -12.64 43.96
N LYS A 219 18.80 -11.48 44.36
CA LYS A 219 18.96 -10.94 45.71
C LYS A 219 18.44 -11.91 46.79
N ALA A 220 17.22 -12.43 46.60
CA ALA A 220 16.64 -13.42 47.52
C ALA A 220 17.44 -14.73 47.57
N ARG A 221 18.08 -15.16 46.47
CA ARG A 221 18.96 -16.33 46.44
C ARG A 221 20.25 -16.08 47.22
N THR A 222 20.87 -14.91 47.07
CA THR A 222 22.08 -14.52 47.81
C THR A 222 21.85 -14.47 49.32
N GLU A 223 20.70 -13.92 49.77
CA GLU A 223 20.31 -13.88 51.19
C GLU A 223 20.06 -15.27 51.81
N ARG A 224 19.62 -16.24 51.01
CA ARG A 224 19.42 -17.64 51.45
C ARG A 224 20.73 -18.44 51.51
N ILE A 225 21.76 -18.05 50.76
CA ILE A 225 23.05 -18.74 50.74
C ILE A 225 23.93 -18.28 51.91
N SER A 226 23.84 -17.02 52.33
CA SER A 226 24.54 -16.51 53.53
C SER A 226 24.05 -17.11 54.85
N SER A 227 22.93 -17.85 54.83
CA SER A 227 22.32 -18.49 56.01
C SER A 227 22.45 -20.03 56.07
N ARG A 228 23.02 -20.70 55.05
CA ARG A 228 23.23 -22.17 55.06
C ARG A 228 24.62 -22.58 54.55
N SER A 229 25.43 -23.14 55.44
CA SER A 229 26.59 -23.98 55.10
C SER A 229 26.10 -25.31 54.51
N GLY A 230 26.09 -25.45 53.17
CA GLY A 230 25.71 -26.70 52.51
C GLY A 230 25.94 -26.70 51.00
N ARG A 231 26.44 -27.82 50.49
CA ARG A 231 26.98 -28.11 49.13
C ARG A 231 26.23 -27.47 47.94
N PRO A 232 26.96 -27.11 46.86
CA PRO A 232 26.35 -26.54 45.65
C PRO A 232 25.58 -27.60 44.86
N SER A 233 24.26 -27.45 44.76
CA SER A 233 23.44 -28.21 43.81
C SER A 233 23.68 -27.70 42.39
N ILE A 234 23.67 -28.63 41.43
CA ILE A 234 23.91 -28.45 40.00
C ILE A 234 23.10 -27.27 39.45
N ARG A 235 23.77 -26.43 38.66
CA ARG A 235 23.23 -25.22 38.03
C ARG A 235 22.22 -25.61 36.95
N GLU A 236 20.94 -25.57 37.25
CA GLU A 236 19.94 -25.29 36.20
C GLU A 236 20.20 -23.84 35.76
N LEU A 237 20.66 -23.67 34.51
CA LEU A 237 20.61 -22.37 33.88
C LEU A 237 19.14 -21.96 33.89
N PRO A 238 18.79 -20.75 34.39
CA PRO A 238 17.44 -20.25 34.18
C PRO A 238 17.21 -20.25 32.67
N ASN A 239 16.14 -20.89 32.20
CA ASN A 239 15.61 -20.67 30.86
C ASN A 239 15.38 -19.17 30.73
N ASN A 240 16.36 -18.48 30.14
CA ASN A 240 16.32 -17.04 29.98
C ASN A 240 15.39 -16.78 28.80
N PRO A 241 14.15 -16.28 29.02
CA PRO A 241 13.18 -16.08 27.93
C PRO A 241 13.71 -15.11 26.87
N HIS A 242 14.68 -14.26 27.25
CA HIS A 242 15.33 -13.27 26.40
C HIS A 242 16.29 -13.83 25.34
N TYR A 243 16.37 -15.16 25.15
CA TYR A 243 17.02 -15.74 23.96
C TYR A 243 16.06 -15.92 22.77
N ILE A 244 14.75 -15.77 22.99
CA ILE A 244 13.74 -15.86 21.93
C ILE A 244 13.50 -14.44 21.41
N ILE A 245 14.30 -14.02 20.43
CA ILE A 245 14.19 -12.70 19.77
C ILE A 245 13.20 -12.70 18.59
N SER A 246 12.31 -13.69 18.55
CA SER A 246 11.40 -13.90 17.41
C SER A 246 10.43 -12.73 17.26
N GLU A 247 9.89 -12.21 18.38
CA GLU A 247 8.92 -11.12 18.34
C GLU A 247 9.57 -9.80 17.90
N GLU A 248 10.77 -9.51 18.38
CA GLU A 248 11.56 -8.33 17.99
C GLU A 248 11.98 -8.42 16.51
N THR A 249 12.35 -9.61 16.05
CA THR A 249 12.72 -9.84 14.63
C THR A 249 11.50 -9.68 13.72
N GLU A 250 10.32 -10.16 14.13
CA GLU A 250 9.06 -9.97 13.40
C GLU A 250 8.67 -8.49 13.33
N LEU A 251 8.79 -7.74 14.44
CA LEU A 251 8.55 -6.29 14.44
C LEU A 251 9.53 -5.55 13.52
N LEU A 252 10.80 -5.96 13.53
CA LEU A 252 11.81 -5.35 12.66
C LEU A 252 11.53 -5.63 11.18
N ASP A 253 11.05 -6.82 10.85
CA ASP A 253 10.62 -7.16 9.48
C ASP A 253 9.43 -6.30 9.06
N GLN A 254 8.41 -6.18 9.92
CA GLN A 254 7.22 -5.36 9.68
C GLN A 254 7.56 -3.88 9.43
N ILE A 255 8.38 -3.26 10.28
CA ILE A 255 8.71 -1.84 10.11
C ILE A 255 9.58 -1.58 8.89
N ARG A 256 10.40 -2.56 8.48
CA ARG A 256 11.18 -2.48 7.24
C ARG A 256 10.29 -2.57 6.02
N ASP A 257 9.32 -3.49 6.00
CA ASP A 257 8.31 -3.58 4.94
C ASP A 257 7.54 -2.25 4.81
N ILE A 258 7.08 -1.68 5.94
CA ILE A 258 6.42 -0.38 5.98
C ILE A 258 7.30 0.73 5.39
N ASN A 259 8.56 0.81 5.82
CA ASN A 259 9.49 1.84 5.35
C ASN A 259 9.76 1.72 3.83
N ASP A 260 10.00 0.50 3.34
CA ASP A 260 10.21 0.24 1.92
C ASP A 260 8.98 0.66 1.08
N GLU A 261 7.77 0.29 1.51
CA GLU A 261 6.54 0.66 0.83
C GLU A 261 6.25 2.16 0.87
N LEU A 262 6.56 2.86 1.98
CA LEU A 262 6.47 4.31 2.05
C LEU A 262 7.42 5.00 1.05
N HIS A 263 8.63 4.47 0.86
CA HIS A 263 9.54 4.97 -0.17
C HIS A 263 8.99 4.75 -1.58
N MET A 264 8.28 3.64 -1.84
CA MET A 264 7.60 3.42 -3.11
C MET A 264 6.48 4.43 -3.36
N LEU A 265 5.66 4.68 -2.34
CA LEU A 265 4.59 5.68 -2.38
C LEU A 265 5.14 7.10 -2.55
N ARG A 266 6.27 7.42 -1.90
CA ARG A 266 6.96 8.71 -2.06
C ARG A 266 7.44 8.91 -3.49
N SER A 267 8.09 7.91 -4.09
CA SER A 267 8.55 8.00 -5.48
C SER A 267 7.39 8.17 -6.45
N LEU A 268 6.23 7.54 -6.18
CA LEU A 268 5.01 7.78 -6.94
C LEU A 268 4.52 9.24 -6.83
N ALA A 269 4.53 9.81 -5.61
CA ALA A 269 4.15 11.21 -5.39
C ALA A 269 5.12 12.20 -6.08
N GLU A 270 6.42 11.90 -6.11
CA GLU A 270 7.42 12.68 -6.84
C GLU A 270 7.16 12.65 -8.36
N ASP A 271 6.87 11.48 -8.93
CA ASP A 271 6.50 11.36 -10.35
C ASP A 271 5.21 12.11 -10.69
N GLN A 272 4.23 12.11 -9.77
CA GLN A 272 3.02 12.93 -9.89
C GLN A 272 3.33 14.42 -9.85
N GLU A 273 4.22 14.85 -8.95
CA GLU A 273 4.63 16.25 -8.81
C GLU A 273 5.28 16.79 -10.10
N ILE A 274 6.09 15.97 -10.78
CA ILE A 274 6.68 16.34 -12.07
C ILE A 274 5.60 16.68 -13.10
N VAL A 275 4.59 15.80 -13.26
CA VAL A 275 3.50 16.03 -14.22
C VAL A 275 2.63 17.20 -13.78
N TRP A 276 2.40 17.34 -12.47
CA TRP A 276 1.61 18.42 -11.89
C TRP A 276 2.23 19.79 -12.17
N ASN A 277 3.53 19.94 -11.92
CA ASN A 277 4.27 21.17 -12.18
C ASN A 277 4.28 21.52 -13.66
N GLN A 278 4.33 20.53 -14.55
CA GLN A 278 4.20 20.75 -15.99
C GLN A 278 2.79 21.19 -16.38
N ALA A 279 1.75 20.55 -15.83
CA ALA A 279 0.35 20.83 -16.15
C ALA A 279 -0.12 22.20 -15.65
N PHE A 280 0.43 22.68 -14.52
CA PHE A 280 0.02 23.92 -13.87
C PHE A 280 1.08 25.02 -13.87
N ALA A 281 2.11 24.90 -14.71
CA ALA A 281 3.13 25.93 -14.85
C ALA A 281 2.49 27.31 -15.14
N GLY A 282 2.62 28.23 -14.20
CA GLY A 282 2.07 29.59 -14.33
C GLY A 282 0.58 29.75 -13.97
N MET A 283 -0.05 28.75 -13.36
CA MET A 283 -1.44 28.84 -12.85
C MET A 283 -1.47 28.88 -11.32
N GLU A 284 -2.37 29.70 -10.73
CA GLU A 284 -2.67 29.63 -9.31
C GLU A 284 -3.49 28.36 -9.01
N THR A 285 -2.89 27.42 -8.28
CA THR A 285 -3.51 26.14 -7.88
C THR A 285 -4.09 26.19 -6.46
N GLN A 286 -3.92 27.31 -5.75
CA GLN A 286 -4.30 27.47 -4.35
C GLN A 286 -5.81 27.30 -4.13
N GLY A 287 -6.19 26.37 -3.26
CA GLY A 287 -7.58 26.12 -2.86
C GLY A 287 -8.44 25.33 -3.87
N ARG A 288 -7.86 24.84 -4.98
CA ARG A 288 -8.61 24.08 -6.00
C ARG A 288 -8.55 22.56 -5.85
N PHE A 289 -7.61 22.06 -5.05
CA PHE A 289 -7.38 20.64 -4.86
C PHE A 289 -7.50 20.28 -3.39
N SER A 290 -8.02 19.08 -3.11
CA SER A 290 -8.09 18.54 -1.74
C SER A 290 -6.71 18.27 -1.16
N CYS A 291 -5.75 17.93 -2.03
CA CYS A 291 -4.34 17.77 -1.72
C CYS A 291 -3.51 17.91 -3.00
N THR A 292 -2.26 18.31 -2.83
CA THR A 292 -1.26 18.39 -3.89
C THR A 292 -0.23 17.27 -3.75
N PRO A 293 0.42 16.82 -4.84
CA PRO A 293 1.51 15.85 -4.77
C PRO A 293 2.62 16.26 -3.77
N THR A 294 2.93 17.56 -3.70
CA THR A 294 3.92 18.11 -2.75
C THR A 294 3.48 17.94 -1.29
N GLU A 295 2.19 18.10 -0.98
CA GLU A 295 1.66 17.87 0.37
C GLU A 295 1.68 16.38 0.72
N ILE A 296 1.33 15.51 -0.23
CA ILE A 296 1.40 14.05 -0.07
C ILE A 296 2.85 13.61 0.18
N ALA A 297 3.80 14.10 -0.63
CA ALA A 297 5.23 13.80 -0.45
C ALA A 297 5.73 14.23 0.93
N ARG A 298 5.31 15.41 1.42
CA ARG A 298 5.66 15.90 2.76
C ARG A 298 5.06 15.04 3.88
N ASP A 299 3.82 14.57 3.73
CA ASP A 299 3.20 13.66 4.71
C ASP A 299 3.94 12.32 4.73
N LEU A 300 4.29 11.79 3.56
CA LEU A 300 5.10 10.59 3.42
C LEU A 300 6.50 10.75 4.03
N ASP A 301 7.16 11.89 3.87
CA ASP A 301 8.44 12.19 4.54
C ASP A 301 8.31 12.14 6.06
N GLY A 302 7.23 12.69 6.62
CA GLY A 302 6.94 12.61 8.06
C GLY A 302 6.75 11.17 8.53
N MET A 303 6.02 10.36 7.76
CA MET A 303 5.79 8.95 8.07
C MET A 303 7.05 8.09 7.92
N ILE A 304 7.90 8.36 6.93
CA ILE A 304 9.20 7.71 6.75
C ILE A 304 10.07 7.96 7.98
N LEU A 305 10.15 9.22 8.44
CA LEU A 305 10.89 9.58 9.64
C LEU A 305 10.37 8.84 10.88
N GLU A 306 9.05 8.79 11.07
CA GLU A 306 8.43 8.06 12.19
C GLU A 306 8.75 6.56 12.13
N ALA A 307 8.71 5.97 10.92
CA ALA A 307 9.04 4.57 10.71
C ALA A 307 10.52 4.27 10.98
N GLU A 308 11.43 5.15 10.56
CA GLU A 308 12.87 5.04 10.87
C GLU A 308 13.15 5.13 12.36
N MET A 309 12.53 6.09 13.06
CA MET A 309 12.67 6.21 14.52
C MET A 309 12.13 4.98 15.25
N THR A 310 11.03 4.41 14.77
CA THR A 310 10.45 3.18 15.31
C THR A 310 11.37 1.98 15.06
N ARG A 311 11.91 1.85 13.84
CA ARG A 311 12.89 0.81 13.49
C ARG A 311 14.13 0.88 14.37
N ASP A 312 14.65 2.08 14.60
CA ASP A 312 15.83 2.28 15.45
C ASP A 312 15.52 1.90 16.91
N SER A 313 14.32 2.22 17.41
CA SER A 313 13.85 1.78 18.73
C SER A 313 13.75 0.26 18.84
N VAL A 314 13.13 -0.42 17.85
CA VAL A 314 13.05 -1.89 17.81
C VAL A 314 14.45 -2.51 17.74
N SER A 315 15.37 -1.92 16.98
CA SER A 315 16.74 -2.42 16.87
C SER A 315 17.51 -2.36 18.19
N VAL A 316 17.13 -1.49 19.13
CA VAL A 316 17.74 -1.43 20.47
C VAL A 316 17.30 -2.61 21.35
N LEU A 317 16.19 -3.27 21.02
CA LEU A 317 15.71 -4.45 21.74
C LEU A 317 16.49 -5.74 21.39
N LEU A 318 17.23 -5.73 20.26
CA LEU A 318 18.04 -6.85 19.75
C LEU A 318 19.49 -6.77 20.22
#